data_AF-K5Y1N6-F1
#
_entry.id   AF-K5Y1N6-F1
#
_cell.length_a   1.000
_cell.length_b   1.000
_cell.length_c   1.000
_cell.angle_alpha   90.00
_cell.angle_beta   90.00
_cell.angle_gamma   90.00
#
_symmetry.space_group_name_H-M   'P 1'
#
loop_
_entity.id
_entity.type
_entity.pdbx_description
1 polymer ?
#
loop_
_entity_poly.entity_id
_entity_poly.type
_entity_poly.pdbx_seq_one_letter_code
_entity_poly.pdbx_strand_id
1 'polypeptide(L)'
;MSFDWIQMDSSHNKIPLNITPVLDATEVSPDSGLWLTLKLDDPNWTSYTKFTLRVSWPPSHPCDFFLKITDPLYVAPQLLRNRPLHSTYRKYVHLYAINTGVPTPSPTGEDMTWLRREPVSITLVLEPLLLGVLPQSLVPVIIALLLVIVLALVLLPPVKRYFNEIAAPFIQEFDRVKQK
;
A
#
# COMPACT_ATOMS: atom_id res chain seq x y z
N MET A 1 7.96 17.23 27.60
CA MET A 1 8.07 15.81 27.19
C MET A 1 8.29 15.78 25.69
N SER A 2 9.44 15.35 25.20
CA SER A 2 9.63 15.08 23.77
C SER A 2 8.99 13.73 23.49
N PHE A 3 7.90 13.72 22.74
CA PHE A 3 7.39 12.46 22.20
C PHE A 3 8.33 12.06 21.05
N ASP A 4 9.09 10.98 21.24
CA ASP A 4 9.87 10.36 20.16
C ASP A 4 8.90 9.59 19.26
N TRP A 5 8.31 10.32 18.32
CA TRP A 5 7.51 9.72 17.27
C TRP A 5 8.42 8.98 16.29
N ILE A 6 7.94 7.85 15.79
CA ILE A 6 8.61 7.11 14.73
C ILE A 6 8.71 8.01 13.50
N GLN A 7 9.92 8.13 12.96
CA GLN A 7 10.21 8.99 11.81
C GLN A 7 10.42 8.13 10.57
N MET A 8 9.77 8.52 9.48
CA MET A 8 9.98 7.94 8.15
C MET A 8 10.67 8.95 7.25
N ASP A 9 11.78 8.55 6.65
CA ASP A 9 12.59 9.33 5.71
C ASP A 9 13.08 8.43 4.55
N SER A 10 13.98 8.92 3.70
CA SER A 10 14.46 8.15 2.55
C SER A 10 15.21 6.88 2.93
N SER A 11 15.86 6.87 4.09
CA SER A 11 16.64 5.75 4.61
C SER A 11 15.78 4.75 5.38
N HIS A 12 14.73 5.22 6.03
CA HIS A 12 13.77 4.43 6.82
C HIS A 12 12.37 4.52 6.21
N ASN A 13 12.29 4.26 4.90
CA ASN A 13 11.05 4.35 4.16
C ASN A 13 10.16 3.11 4.33
N LYS A 14 10.68 2.05 4.97
CA LYS A 14 9.94 0.83 5.30
C LYS A 14 10.17 0.47 6.77
N ILE A 15 9.10 0.47 7.56
CA ILE A 15 9.19 0.21 9.00
C ILE A 15 8.18 -0.87 9.40
N PRO A 16 8.63 -2.01 9.96
CA PRO A 16 7.75 -2.97 10.60
C PRO A 16 7.32 -2.45 11.97
N LEU A 17 6.03 -2.52 12.27
CA LEU A 17 5.44 -2.06 13.53
C LEU A 17 4.42 -3.09 14.02
N ASN A 18 4.14 -3.07 15.31
CA ASN A 18 3.03 -3.82 15.88
C ASN A 18 2.03 -2.82 16.45
N ILE A 19 0.76 -3.00 16.12
CA ILE A 19 -0.32 -2.14 16.60
C ILE A 19 -1.43 -3.00 17.19
N THR A 20 -1.86 -2.64 18.39
CA THR A 20 -3.01 -3.27 19.03
C THR A 20 -4.30 -2.66 18.45
N PRO A 21 -5.17 -3.47 17.84
CA PRO A 21 -6.42 -2.97 17.28
C PRO A 21 -7.40 -2.63 18.41
N VAL A 22 -8.20 -1.61 18.13
CA VAL A 22 -9.32 -1.17 18.95
C VAL A 22 -10.54 -2.03 18.63
N LEU A 23 -11.42 -2.29 19.61
CA LEU A 23 -12.58 -3.16 19.41
C LEU A 23 -13.73 -2.49 18.66
N ASP A 24 -13.85 -1.17 18.82
CA ASP A 24 -14.90 -0.37 18.22
C ASP A 24 -14.34 0.96 17.72
N ALA A 25 -14.95 1.51 16.67
CA ALA A 25 -14.62 2.83 16.15
C ALA A 25 -14.90 3.94 17.17
N THR A 26 -15.79 3.72 18.14
CA THR A 26 -16.11 4.67 19.21
C THR A 26 -14.98 4.84 20.23
N GLU A 27 -14.12 3.84 20.37
CA GLU A 27 -12.95 3.86 21.26
C GLU A 27 -11.74 4.57 20.62
N VAL A 28 -11.84 5.00 19.35
CA VAL A 28 -10.77 5.72 18.65
C VAL A 28 -10.59 7.11 19.26
N SER A 29 -9.44 7.31 19.90
CA SER A 29 -8.99 8.58 20.49
C SER A 29 -7.63 8.99 19.94
N PRO A 30 -7.20 10.25 20.15
CA PRO A 30 -5.84 10.68 19.79
C PRO A 30 -4.72 9.86 20.47
N ASP A 31 -5.03 9.25 21.62
CA ASP A 31 -4.10 8.41 22.38
C ASP A 31 -4.14 6.94 21.92
N SER A 32 -5.18 6.54 21.19
CA SER A 32 -5.26 5.21 20.56
C SER A 32 -4.46 5.18 19.27
N GLY A 33 -3.70 4.10 19.03
CA GLY A 33 -2.91 3.93 17.80
C GLY A 33 -1.51 4.54 17.86
N LEU A 34 -0.94 4.85 16.69
CA LEU A 34 0.45 5.24 16.51
C LEU A 34 0.57 6.58 15.79
N TRP A 35 1.46 7.43 16.29
CA TRP A 35 1.83 8.69 15.67
C TRP A 35 3.18 8.57 14.97
N LEU A 36 3.22 9.05 13.73
CA LEU A 36 4.36 8.97 12.84
C LEU A 36 4.67 10.36 12.28
N THR A 37 5.95 10.64 12.08
CA THR A 37 6.41 11.83 11.36
C THR A 37 6.95 11.42 9.99
N LEU A 38 6.37 11.99 8.93
CA LEU A 38 6.89 11.83 7.57
C LEU A 38 7.81 13.02 7.27
N LYS A 39 9.09 12.71 7.05
CA LYS A 39 10.14 13.68 6.72
C LYS A 39 10.34 13.71 5.20
N LEU A 40 9.51 14.50 4.51
CA LEU A 40 9.53 14.56 3.04
C LEU A 40 10.58 15.54 2.49
N ASP A 41 11.34 16.22 3.36
CA ASP A 41 12.42 17.15 3.04
C ASP A 41 13.81 16.48 2.95
N ASP A 42 13.85 15.17 2.76
CA ASP A 42 15.09 14.43 2.60
C ASP A 42 15.81 14.81 1.29
N PRO A 43 17.15 15.04 1.29
CA PRO A 43 17.93 15.31 0.08
C PRO A 43 17.68 14.31 -1.06
N ASN A 44 17.49 13.02 -0.73
CA ASN A 44 17.23 11.95 -1.71
C ASN A 44 15.85 12.05 -2.34
N TRP A 45 14.96 12.86 -1.77
CA TRP A 45 13.58 13.02 -2.21
C TRP A 45 13.25 14.38 -2.81
N THR A 46 14.26 15.24 -2.98
CA THR A 46 14.11 16.61 -3.51
C THR A 46 13.50 16.68 -4.92
N SER A 47 13.65 15.63 -5.73
CA SER A 47 13.05 15.51 -7.06
C SER A 47 11.57 15.13 -7.06
N TYR A 48 11.01 14.76 -5.91
CA TYR A 48 9.64 14.24 -5.80
C TYR A 48 8.74 15.23 -5.07
N THR A 49 7.54 15.42 -5.61
CA THR A 49 6.52 16.31 -5.04
C THR A 49 5.36 15.56 -4.41
N LYS A 50 5.20 14.27 -4.73
CA LYS A 50 4.13 13.43 -4.23
C LYS A 50 4.68 12.11 -3.72
N PHE A 51 4.03 11.61 -2.69
CA PHE A 51 4.40 10.38 -2.00
C PHE A 51 3.14 9.55 -1.75
N THR A 52 3.33 8.26 -1.59
CA THR A 52 2.29 7.33 -1.17
C THR A 52 2.74 6.66 0.11
N LEU A 53 1.90 6.74 1.14
CA LEU A 53 2.06 5.95 2.36
C LEU A 53 1.16 4.72 2.24
N ARG A 54 1.75 3.53 2.39
CA ARG A 54 1.07 2.25 2.28
C ARG A 54 1.18 1.50 3.60
N VAL A 55 0.07 0.90 4.00
CA VAL A 55 0.02 -0.06 5.11
C VAL A 55 -0.15 -1.44 4.52
N SER A 56 0.57 -2.42 5.04
CA SER A 56 0.44 -3.82 4.65
C SER A 56 0.44 -4.69 5.90
N TRP A 57 -0.46 -5.67 5.96
CA TRP A 57 -0.62 -6.55 7.10
C TRP A 57 -1.01 -7.97 6.65
N PRO A 58 -0.81 -9.00 7.49
CA PRO A 58 -1.20 -10.37 7.17
C PRO A 58 -2.73 -10.51 7.03
N PRO A 59 -3.23 -11.23 6.00
CA PRO A 59 -4.67 -11.49 5.84
C PRO A 59 -5.31 -12.30 6.98
N SER A 60 -4.50 -12.97 7.81
CA SER A 60 -4.97 -13.75 8.95
C SER A 60 -5.54 -12.88 10.08
N HIS A 61 -5.32 -11.56 10.04
CA HIS A 61 -5.84 -10.62 11.03
C HIS A 61 -6.99 -9.83 10.41
N PRO A 62 -8.25 -10.04 10.84
CA PRO A 62 -9.39 -9.29 10.34
C PRO A 62 -9.40 -7.90 10.97
N CYS A 63 -8.59 -7.00 10.42
CA CYS A 63 -8.43 -5.64 10.91
C CYS A 63 -8.50 -4.64 9.76
N ASP A 64 -9.17 -3.52 10.02
CA ASP A 64 -9.23 -2.36 9.13
C ASP A 64 -8.29 -1.29 9.67
N PHE A 65 -7.52 -0.67 8.77
CA PHE A 65 -6.56 0.35 9.11
C PHE A 65 -7.00 1.71 8.58
N PHE A 66 -6.89 2.73 9.43
CA PHE A 66 -7.23 4.09 9.08
C PHE A 66 -6.02 5.00 9.27
N LEU A 67 -5.76 5.83 8.26
CA LEU A 67 -4.65 6.78 8.28
C LEU A 67 -5.21 8.19 8.20
N LYS A 68 -4.89 9.00 9.20
CA LYS A 68 -5.18 10.42 9.19
C LYS A 68 -3.89 11.21 9.04
N ILE A 69 -3.68 11.72 7.83
CA ILE A 69 -2.55 12.60 7.52
C ILE A 69 -2.93 14.03 7.87
N THR A 70 -2.13 14.68 8.71
CA THR A 70 -2.37 16.03 9.18
C THR A 70 -1.18 16.93 8.86
N ASP A 71 -1.46 18.15 8.39
CA ASP A 71 -0.43 19.13 8.13
C ASP A 71 0.14 19.70 9.44
N PRO A 72 1.42 20.08 9.44
CA PRO A 72 2.08 20.62 10.62
C PRO A 72 1.40 21.89 11.13
N LEU A 73 0.72 22.65 10.26
CA LEU A 73 -0.02 23.86 10.64
C LEU A 73 -1.20 23.58 11.58
N TYR A 74 -1.84 22.41 11.46
CA TYR A 74 -2.98 22.03 12.32
C TYR A 74 -2.53 21.32 13.61
N VAL A 75 -1.34 20.71 13.59
CA VAL A 75 -0.79 19.97 14.73
C VAL A 75 0.05 20.87 15.65
N ALA A 76 0.73 21.87 15.09
CA ALA A 76 1.67 22.73 15.81
C ALA A 76 1.06 23.53 16.99
N PRO A 77 -0.18 24.06 16.90
CA PRO A 77 -0.77 24.79 18.03
C PRO A 77 -1.03 23.92 19.26
N GLN A 78 -1.26 22.61 19.04
CA GLN A 78 -1.64 21.67 20.10
C GLN A 78 -0.42 20.91 20.67
N LEU A 79 0.60 20.61 19.84
CA LEU A 79 1.70 19.72 20.23
C LEU A 79 3.12 20.32 20.12
N LEU A 80 3.33 21.42 19.38
CA LEU A 80 4.67 21.93 19.05
C LEU A 80 4.84 23.42 19.41
N ARG A 81 4.43 23.79 20.63
CA ARG A 81 4.43 25.18 21.13
C ARG A 81 5.79 25.91 21.01
N ASN A 82 6.91 25.20 20.80
CA ASN A 82 8.26 25.75 20.84
C ASN A 82 9.19 25.36 19.66
N ARG A 83 8.67 24.89 18.50
CA ARG A 83 9.54 24.59 17.34
C ARG A 83 9.26 25.53 16.16
N PRO A 84 10.30 26.12 15.52
CA PRO A 84 10.11 26.93 14.33
C PRO A 84 9.50 26.08 13.20
N LEU A 85 8.38 26.56 12.66
CA LEU A 85 7.62 25.96 11.55
C LEU A 85 8.35 26.11 10.19
N HIS A 86 9.61 25.70 10.10
CA HIS A 86 10.42 25.96 8.90
C HIS A 86 10.36 24.89 7.81
N SER A 87 9.56 23.82 7.96
CA SER A 87 9.43 22.82 6.89
C SER A 87 7.97 22.52 6.60
N THR A 88 7.47 23.09 5.50
CA THR A 88 6.15 22.80 4.89
C THR A 88 6.04 21.35 4.38
N TYR A 89 7.15 20.61 4.38
CA TYR A 89 7.26 19.27 3.83
C TYR A 89 7.14 18.16 4.88
N ARG A 90 7.09 18.49 6.18
CA ARG A 90 6.78 17.49 7.20
C ARG A 90 5.29 17.23 7.24
N LYS A 91 4.89 15.98 7.38
CA LYS A 91 3.49 15.58 7.63
C LYS A 91 3.44 14.68 8.85
N TYR A 92 2.32 14.71 9.55
CA TYR A 92 2.08 13.84 10.69
C TYR A 92 0.99 12.85 10.36
N VAL A 93 1.18 11.60 10.74
CA VAL A 93 0.21 10.55 10.48
C VAL A 93 -0.20 9.92 11.79
N HIS A 94 -1.51 9.89 12.01
CA HIS A 94 -2.13 9.09 13.03
C HIS A 94 -2.68 7.83 12.38
N LEU A 95 -2.18 6.68 12.83
CA LEU A 95 -2.53 5.37 12.33
C LEU A 95 -3.22 4.59 13.45
N TYR A 96 -4.41 4.07 13.19
CA TYR A 96 -5.09 3.18 14.10
C TYR A 96 -5.68 1.99 13.35
N ALA A 97 -5.82 0.89 14.08
CA ALA A 97 -6.37 -0.36 13.60
C ALA A 97 -7.68 -0.65 14.34
N ILE A 98 -8.69 -1.13 13.64
CA ILE A 98 -9.97 -1.55 14.20
C ILE A 98 -10.14 -3.03 13.89
N ASN A 99 -10.47 -3.83 14.90
CA ASN A 99 -10.76 -5.23 14.68
C ASN A 99 -12.14 -5.38 14.03
N THR A 100 -12.19 -5.94 12.82
CA THR A 100 -13.44 -6.18 12.06
C THR A 100 -13.85 -7.65 12.05
N GLY A 101 -13.14 -8.49 12.81
CA GLY A 101 -13.45 -9.90 12.95
C GLY A 101 -14.81 -10.15 13.59
N VAL A 102 -15.57 -11.08 13.00
CA VAL A 102 -16.80 -11.59 13.61
C VAL A 102 -16.41 -12.49 14.80
N PRO A 103 -16.99 -12.30 15.99
CA PRO A 103 -16.77 -13.22 17.10
C PRO A 103 -17.30 -14.60 16.72
N THR A 104 -16.44 -15.60 16.73
CA THR A 104 -16.91 -16.98 16.83
C THR A 104 -17.19 -17.25 18.31
N PRO A 105 -18.43 -17.60 18.70
CA PRO A 105 -18.73 -17.88 20.10
C PRO A 105 -17.87 -19.04 20.59
N SER A 106 -17.21 -18.84 21.74
CA SER A 106 -16.47 -19.92 22.38
C SER A 106 -17.44 -21.02 22.83
N PRO A 107 -17.17 -22.30 22.54
CA PRO A 107 -17.99 -23.41 23.05
C PRO A 107 -17.98 -23.49 24.58
N THR A 108 -16.96 -22.93 25.24
CA THR A 108 -16.85 -22.84 26.72
C THR A 108 -17.48 -21.58 27.30
N GLY A 109 -18.00 -20.66 26.48
CA GLY A 109 -18.61 -19.41 26.96
C GLY A 109 -17.61 -18.39 27.53
N GLU A 110 -16.30 -18.62 27.38
CA GLU A 110 -15.27 -17.68 27.80
C GLU A 110 -15.26 -16.42 26.92
N ASP A 111 -15.01 -15.27 27.56
CA ASP A 111 -14.87 -13.98 26.89
C ASP A 111 -13.61 -13.97 26.01
N MET A 112 -13.80 -14.10 24.69
CA MET A 112 -12.74 -14.07 23.69
C MET A 112 -12.31 -12.65 23.27
N THR A 113 -12.66 -11.61 24.04
CA THR A 113 -12.21 -10.24 23.77
C THR A 113 -10.69 -10.08 23.80
N TRP A 114 -9.95 -10.96 24.47
CA TRP A 114 -8.48 -10.95 24.48
C TRP A 114 -7.88 -11.32 23.12
N LEU A 115 -8.44 -12.30 22.41
CA LEU A 115 -8.04 -12.66 21.03
C LEU A 115 -8.21 -11.49 20.07
N ARG A 116 -9.13 -10.57 20.39
CA ARG A 116 -9.41 -9.40 19.57
C ARG A 116 -8.40 -8.26 19.74
N ARG A 117 -7.56 -8.30 20.77
CA ARG A 117 -6.54 -7.27 21.08
C ARG A 117 -5.12 -7.76 20.79
N GLU A 118 -4.97 -8.87 20.07
CA GLU A 118 -3.66 -9.34 19.65
C GLU A 118 -2.97 -8.28 18.77
N PRO A 119 -1.73 -7.87 19.09
CA PRO A 119 -0.99 -6.92 18.27
C PRO A 119 -0.82 -7.42 16.85
N VAL A 120 -1.28 -6.65 15.88
CA VAL A 120 -1.13 -6.97 14.46
C VAL A 120 0.21 -6.43 13.97
N SER A 121 1.02 -7.32 13.38
CA SER A 121 2.24 -6.90 12.72
C SER A 121 1.90 -6.25 11.37
N ILE A 122 2.34 -5.01 11.21
CA ILE A 122 2.14 -4.21 10.01
C ILE A 122 3.48 -3.76 9.45
N THR A 123 3.50 -3.51 8.15
CA THR A 123 4.61 -2.87 7.47
C THR A 123 4.12 -1.57 6.86
N LEU A 124 4.71 -0.46 7.28
CA LEU A 124 4.51 0.84 6.65
C LEU A 124 5.55 1.07 5.58
N VAL A 125 5.12 1.52 4.41
CA VAL A 125 6.01 1.85 3.29
C VAL A 125 5.68 3.26 2.80
N LEU A 126 6.66 4.14 2.82
CA LEU A 126 6.60 5.48 2.26
C LEU A 126 7.37 5.49 0.93
N GLU A 127 6.65 5.66 -0.18
CA GLU A 127 7.24 5.60 -1.52
C GLU A 127 7.08 6.94 -2.24
N PRO A 128 8.13 7.47 -2.89
CA PRO A 128 7.98 8.60 -3.79
C PRO A 128 7.24 8.18 -5.07
N LEU A 129 6.45 9.09 -5.63
CA LEU A 129 5.75 8.90 -6.90
C LEU A 129 6.58 9.51 -8.05
N LEU A 130 7.09 8.65 -8.92
CA LEU A 130 7.69 9.03 -10.20
C LEU A 130 6.65 9.73 -11.08
N LEU A 131 7.03 10.90 -11.61
CA LEU A 131 6.16 11.77 -12.41
C LEU A 131 4.84 12.15 -11.70
N GLY A 132 4.78 11.99 -10.38
CA GLY A 132 3.60 12.28 -9.57
C GLY A 132 2.43 11.30 -9.72
N VAL A 133 2.64 10.14 -10.37
CA VAL A 133 1.59 9.13 -10.59
C VAL A 133 2.05 7.72 -10.23
N LEU A 134 3.33 7.39 -10.46
CA LEU A 134 3.80 6.02 -10.42
C LEU A 134 4.67 5.72 -9.18
N PRO A 135 4.29 4.78 -8.30
CA PRO A 135 5.16 4.32 -7.23
C PRO A 135 6.48 3.75 -7.76
N GLN A 136 7.59 4.09 -7.11
CA GLN A 136 8.92 3.61 -7.49
C GLN A 136 9.02 2.08 -7.55
N SER A 137 8.28 1.35 -6.69
CA SER A 137 8.23 -0.11 -6.69
C SER A 137 7.62 -0.74 -7.95
N LEU A 138 6.88 0.03 -8.76
CA LEU A 138 6.28 -0.46 -10.01
C LEU A 138 7.20 -0.33 -11.24
N VAL A 139 8.33 0.36 -11.13
CA VAL A 139 9.32 0.49 -12.22
C VAL A 139 9.76 -0.87 -12.78
N PRO A 140 10.22 -1.85 -11.98
CA PRO A 140 10.64 -3.14 -12.52
C PRO A 140 9.50 -3.89 -13.21
N VAL A 141 8.26 -3.74 -12.71
CA VAL A 141 7.08 -4.38 -13.30
C VAL A 141 6.77 -3.78 -14.68
N ILE A 142 6.85 -2.45 -14.81
CA ILE A 142 6.63 -1.77 -16.09
C ILE A 142 7.72 -2.15 -17.10
N ILE A 143 8.98 -2.20 -16.69
CA ILE A 143 10.08 -2.63 -17.56
C ILE A 143 9.83 -4.06 -18.05
N ALA A 144 9.48 -4.98 -17.14
CA ALA A 144 9.18 -6.35 -17.50
C ALA A 144 8.00 -6.45 -18.48
N LEU A 145 6.93 -5.69 -18.25
CA LEU A 145 5.75 -5.66 -19.12
C LEU A 145 6.09 -5.12 -20.52
N LEU A 146 6.91 -4.07 -20.61
CA LEU A 146 7.40 -3.56 -21.89
C LEU A 146 8.25 -4.60 -22.64
N LEU A 147 9.14 -5.31 -21.95
CA LEU A 147 9.94 -6.37 -22.56
C LEU A 147 9.05 -7.51 -23.09
N VAL A 148 8.03 -7.91 -22.34
CA VAL A 148 7.06 -8.93 -22.77
C VAL A 148 6.28 -8.45 -24.00
N ILE A 149 5.85 -7.19 -24.03
CA ILE A 149 5.16 -6.62 -25.20
C ILE A 149 6.08 -6.62 -26.43
N VAL A 150 7.32 -6.16 -26.30
CA VAL A 150 8.28 -6.15 -27.41
C VAL A 150 8.52 -7.58 -27.91
N LEU A 151 8.73 -8.53 -27.00
CA LEU A 151 8.90 -9.93 -27.35
C LEU A 151 7.67 -10.49 -28.08
N ALA A 152 6.47 -10.20 -27.57
CA ALA A 152 5.22 -10.61 -28.20
C ALA A 152 5.09 -10.02 -29.61
N LEU A 153 5.41 -8.74 -29.81
CA LEU A 153 5.38 -8.10 -31.13
C LEU A 153 6.38 -8.73 -32.11
N VAL A 154 7.53 -9.19 -31.64
CA VAL A 154 8.54 -9.88 -32.46
C VAL A 154 8.12 -11.33 -32.78
N LEU A 155 7.52 -12.04 -31.82
CA LEU A 155 7.13 -13.44 -31.96
C LEU A 155 5.75 -13.63 -32.63
N LEU A 156 4.85 -12.65 -32.55
CA LEU A 156 3.51 -12.76 -33.13
C LEU A 156 3.52 -13.04 -34.65
N PRO A 157 4.32 -12.32 -35.46
CA PRO A 157 4.33 -12.51 -36.91
C PRO A 157 4.69 -13.94 -37.34
N PRO A 158 5.80 -14.56 -36.88
CA PRO A 158 6.13 -15.93 -37.27
C PRO A 158 5.11 -16.93 -36.74
N VAL A 159 4.64 -16.77 -35.49
CA VAL A 159 3.62 -17.64 -34.91
C VAL A 159 2.32 -17.59 -35.73
N LYS A 160 1.86 -16.38 -36.07
CA LYS A 160 0.67 -16.19 -36.91
C LYS A 160 0.85 -16.82 -38.30
N ARG A 161 2.03 -16.68 -38.93
CA ARG A 161 2.32 -17.33 -40.23
C ARG A 161 2.21 -18.85 -40.11
N TYR A 162 2.85 -19.43 -39.09
CA TYR A 162 2.80 -20.87 -38.83
C TYR A 162 1.36 -21.38 -38.62
N PHE A 163 0.57 -20.70 -37.79
CA PHE A 163 -0.84 -21.07 -37.58
C PHE A 163 -1.68 -20.92 -38.84
N ASN A 164 -1.45 -19.88 -39.64
CA ASN A 164 -2.17 -19.68 -40.91
C ASN A 164 -1.85 -20.79 -41.92
N GLU A 165 -0.60 -21.25 -41.98
CA GLU A 165 -0.19 -22.36 -42.87
C GLU A 165 -0.89 -23.67 -42.47
N ILE A 166 -1.01 -23.95 -41.17
CA ILE A 166 -1.72 -25.15 -40.68
C ILE A 166 -3.23 -25.03 -40.87
N ALA A 167 -3.81 -23.85 -40.64
CA ALA A 167 -5.25 -23.64 -40.70
C ALA A 167 -5.80 -23.54 -42.13
N ALA A 168 -5.00 -23.08 -43.10
CA ALA A 168 -5.41 -22.92 -44.49
C ALA A 168 -6.09 -24.17 -45.12
N PRO A 169 -5.55 -25.40 -45.01
CA PRO A 169 -6.20 -26.58 -45.57
C PRO A 169 -7.54 -26.91 -44.89
N PHE A 170 -7.65 -26.77 -43.57
CA PHE A 170 -8.90 -27.03 -42.85
C PHE A 170 -10.01 -26.05 -43.23
N ILE A 171 -9.66 -24.76 -43.41
CA ILE A 171 -10.61 -23.74 -43.83
C ILE A 171 -11.15 -24.06 -45.24
N GLN A 172 -10.27 -24.47 -46.17
CA GLN A 172 -10.68 -24.85 -47.53
C GLN A 172 -11.61 -26.07 -47.56
N GLU A 173 -11.37 -27.06 -46.70
CA GLU A 173 -12.21 -28.24 -46.61
C GLU A 173 -13.60 -27.91 -46.03
N PHE A 174 -13.66 -27.06 -45.01
CA PHE A 174 -14.91 -26.58 -44.42
C PHE A 174 -15.78 -25.82 -45.41
N ASP A 175 -15.18 -24.92 -46.21
CA ASP A 175 -15.91 -24.16 -47.23
C ASP A 175 -16.44 -25.07 -48.36
N ARG A 176 -15.70 -26.12 -48.71
CA ARG A 176 -16.14 -27.13 -49.68
C ARG A 176 -17.35 -27.93 -49.20
N VAL A 177 -17.38 -28.31 -47.92
CA VAL A 177 -18.53 -29.04 -47.34
C VAL A 177 -19.77 -28.16 -47.30
N LYS A 178 -19.62 -26.86 -47.03
CA LYS A 178 -20.74 -25.91 -46.96
C LYS A 178 -21.41 -25.60 -48.30
N GLN A 179 -20.72 -25.83 -49.42
CA GLN A 179 -21.25 -25.61 -50.77
C GLN A 179 -21.98 -26.83 -51.37
N LYS A 180 -21.90 -27.99 -50.72
CA LYS A 180 -22.68 -29.19 -51.06
C LYS A 180 -23.98 -29.23 -50.28
#